data_AF-A0A8S3E8A1-F1
#
_entry.id   AF-A0A8S3E8A1-F1
#
_cell.length_a   1.000
_cell.length_b   1.000
_cell.length_c   1.000
_cell.angle_alpha   90.00
_cell.angle_beta   90.00
_cell.angle_gamma   90.00
#
_symmetry.space_group_name_H-M   'P 1'
#
loop_
_entity.id
_entity.type
_entity.pdbx_description
1 polymer ?
#
loop_
_entity_poly.entity_id
_entity_poly.type
_entity_poly.pdbx_seq_one_letter_code
_entity_poly.pdbx_strand_id
1 'polypeptide(L)' 'LFEKIDDGIRNAKCMLSCATLKYTKSLNCRREVCLVDALGKTIIPLLLEDTDIWSPPGPMVLVFAE' A
#
# COMPACT_ATOMS: atom_id res chain seq x y z
N LEU A 1 -15.57 7.70 6.41
CA LEU A 1 -14.81 7.04 5.32
C LEU A 1 -13.63 6.25 5.88
N PHE A 2 -12.72 6.89 6.62
CA PHE A 2 -11.57 6.22 7.24
C PHE A 2 -11.92 5.05 8.18
N GLU A 3 -12.97 5.19 9.01
CA GLU A 3 -13.40 4.09 9.90
C GLU A 3 -13.80 2.83 9.13
N LYS A 4 -14.54 2.96 8.03
CA LYS A 4 -14.94 1.82 7.19
C LYS A 4 -13.77 1.18 6.46
N ILE A 5 -12.76 1.99 6.09
CA ILE A 5 -11.54 1.49 5.46
C ILE A 5 -10.67 0.76 6.48
N ASP A 6 -10.49 1.32 7.68
CA ASP A 6 -9.74 0.68 8.78
C ASP A 6 -10.39 -0.65 9.17
N ASP A 7 -11.71 -0.68 9.36
CA ASP A 7 -12.46 -1.91 9.63
C ASP A 7 -12.29 -2.94 8.49
N GLY A 8 -12.38 -2.49 7.24
CA GLY A 8 -12.13 -3.34 6.07
C GLY A 8 -10.72 -3.95 6.06
N ILE A 9 -9.69 -3.13 6.35
CA ILE A 9 -8.29 -3.58 6.42
C ILE A 9 -8.10 -4.59 7.56
N ARG A 10 -8.69 -4.35 8.74
CA ARG A 10 -8.56 -5.24 9.90
C ARG A 10 -9.16 -6.62 9.64
N ASN A 11 -10.30 -6.66 8.95
CA ASN A 11 -10.99 -7.90 8.61
C ASN A 11 -10.43 -8.61 7.36
N ALA A 12 -9.62 -7.92 6.54
CA ALA A 12 -8.97 -8.52 5.36
C ALA A 12 -7.79 -9.43 5.74
N LYS A 13 -7.49 -10.43 4.91
CA LYS A 13 -6.32 -11.32 5.09
C LYS A 13 -5.02 -10.71 4.57
N CYS A 14 -5.10 -10.00 3.45
CA CYS A 14 -3.98 -9.35 2.78
C CYS A 14 -4.46 -8.10 2.05
N MET A 15 -3.52 -7.27 1.60
CA MET A 15 -3.77 -6.09 0.77
C MET A 15 -3.15 -6.27 -0.62
N LEU A 16 -3.92 -5.96 -1.65
CA LEU A 16 -3.38 -5.72 -2.98
C LEU A 16 -3.03 -4.25 -3.11
N SER A 17 -1.75 -3.95 -3.31
CA SER A 17 -1.26 -2.58 -3.48
C SER A 17 -1.02 -2.30 -4.95
N CYS A 18 -2.01 -1.68 -5.59
CA CYS A 18 -1.95 -1.29 -7.00
C CYS A 18 -1.04 -0.06 -7.18
N ALA A 19 0.26 -0.30 -7.34
CA ALA A 19 1.29 0.71 -7.42
C ALA A 19 1.20 1.51 -8.73
N THR A 20 0.95 2.81 -8.57
CA THR A 20 1.04 3.86 -9.59
C THR A 20 1.77 5.06 -8.99
N LEU A 21 2.20 6.02 -9.82
CA LEU A 21 2.85 7.23 -9.30
C LEU A 21 1.89 8.07 -8.42
N LYS A 22 0.60 8.06 -8.74
CA LYS A 22 -0.42 8.76 -7.94
C LYS A 22 -0.67 8.06 -6.61
N TYR A 23 -0.70 6.73 -6.62
CA TYR A 23 -0.89 5.92 -5.41
C TYR A 23 0.21 6.20 -4.37
N THR A 24 1.47 6.18 -4.81
CA THR A 24 2.65 6.35 -3.94
C THR A 24 2.74 7.74 -3.30
N LYS A 25 2.17 8.76 -3.95
CA LYS A 25 2.11 10.15 -3.47
C LYS A 25 0.88 10.44 -2.59
N SER A 26 -0.16 9.60 -2.63
CA SER A 26 -1.40 9.82 -1.89
C SER A 26 -1.19 9.63 -0.39
N LEU A 27 -1.57 10.63 0.42
CA LEU A 27 -1.52 10.52 1.88
C LEU A 27 -2.42 9.40 2.39
N ASN A 28 -3.60 9.21 1.79
CA ASN A 28 -4.55 8.19 2.23
C ASN A 28 -4.02 6.79 1.94
N CYS A 29 -3.52 6.56 0.72
CA CYS A 29 -2.95 5.25 0.35
C CYS A 29 -1.74 4.91 1.22
N ARG A 30 -0.89 5.89 1.55
CA ARG A 30 0.21 5.68 2.51
C ARG A 30 -0.29 5.25 3.88
N ARG A 31 -1.34 5.88 4.41
CA ARG A 31 -1.91 5.51 5.72
C ARG A 31 -2.51 4.11 5.70
N GLU A 32 -3.17 3.73 4.61
CA GLU A 32 -3.74 2.40 4.42
C GLU A 32 -2.64 1.34 4.40
N VAL A 33 -1.59 1.54 3.60
CA VAL A 33 -0.42 0.64 3.52
C VAL A 33 0.27 0.51 4.88
N CYS A 34 0.55 1.63 5.56
CA CYS A 34 1.18 1.60 6.89
C CYS A 34 0.31 0.89 7.94
N LEU A 35 -1.01 0.95 7.84
CA LEU A 35 -1.89 0.21 8.74
C LEU A 35 -1.77 -1.30 8.50
N VAL A 36 -1.72 -1.73 7.24
CA VAL A 36 -1.60 -3.16 6.89
C VAL A 36 -0.26 -3.73 7.36
N ASP A 37 0.81 -2.97 7.12
CA ASP A 37 2.17 -3.25 7.57
C ASP A 37 2.22 -3.37 9.11
N ALA A 38 1.68 -2.39 9.83
CA ALA A 38 1.59 -2.42 11.29
C ALA A 38 0.75 -3.58 11.85
N LEU A 39 -0.19 -4.11 11.07
CA LEU A 39 -0.99 -5.29 11.42
C LEU A 39 -0.30 -6.61 11.05
N GLY A 40 0.90 -6.57 10.46
CA GLY A 40 1.65 -7.75 10.01
C GLY A 40 0.93 -8.54 8.91
N LYS A 41 0.06 -7.87 8.14
CA LYS A 41 -0.70 -8.50 7.07
C LYS A 41 0.12 -8.46 5.78
N THR A 42 0.01 -9.51 4.97
CA THR A 42 0.72 -9.59 3.69
C THR A 42 0.25 -8.50 2.73
N ILE A 43 1.22 -7.83 2.10
CA ILE A 43 0.98 -6.83 1.05
C ILE A 43 1.52 -7.41 -0.26
N ILE A 44 0.68 -7.44 -1.29
CA ILE A 44 1.04 -7.90 -2.62
C ILE A 44 1.08 -6.66 -3.53
N PRO A 45 2.26 -6.14 -3.88
CA PRO A 45 2.37 -5.04 -4.81
C PRO A 45 2.03 -5.50 -6.24
N LEU A 46 1.18 -4.75 -6.91
CA LEU A 46 0.83 -4.92 -8.32
C LEU A 46 1.25 -3.67 -9.08
N LEU A 47 2.22 -3.79 -9.97
CA LEU A 47 2.63 -2.70 -10.84
C LEU A 47 1.58 -2.53 -11.95
N LEU A 48 0.80 -1.45 -11.90
CA LEU A 48 -0.27 -1.19 -12.88
C LEU A 48 0.15 -0.25 -14.03
N GLU A 49 1.20 0.51 -13.82
CA GLU A 49 1.80 1.39 -14.81
C GLU A 49 3.25 0.95 -15.01
N ASP A 50 3.72 0.93 -16.25
CA ASP A 50 5.15 0.78 -16.52
C ASP A 50 5.85 2.02 -15.94
N THR A 51 6.28 1.90 -14.70
CA THR A 51 7.20 2.84 -14.09
C THR A 51 8.59 2.34 -14.44
N ASP A 52 9.36 3.14 -15.19
CA ASP A 52 10.76 2.84 -15.52
C ASP A 52 11.64 2.54 -14.29
N ILE A 53 11.14 2.84 -13.08
CA ILE A 53 11.81 2.68 -11.79
C ILE A 53 10.88 1.94 -10.83
N TRP A 54 11.05 0.62 -10.74
CA TRP A 54 10.67 -0.16 -9.55
C TRP A 54 11.90 -0.24 -8.63
N SER A 55 11.84 0.10 -7.34
CA SER A 55 10.70 0.40 -6.47
C SER A 55 10.27 1.88 -6.44
N PRO A 56 9.02 2.20 -6.10
CA PRO A 56 8.57 3.59 -6.04
C PRO A 56 9.34 4.39 -4.97
N PRO A 57 9.76 5.63 -5.30
CA PRO A 57 10.51 6.45 -4.36
C PRO A 57 9.63 6.91 -3.19
N GLY A 58 10.23 6.96 -1.99
CA GLY A 58 9.58 7.44 -0.78
C GLY A 58 9.20 6.34 0.21
N PRO A 59 8.33 6.62 1.18
CA PRO A 59 8.16 5.78 2.38
C PRO A 59 7.55 4.40 2.10
N MET A 60 6.86 4.20 0.97
CA MET A 60 6.34 2.87 0.60
C MET A 60 7.42 1.92 0.08
N VAL A 61 8.65 2.40 -0.20
CA VAL A 61 9.73 1.56 -0.73
C VAL A 61 10.06 0.40 0.21
N LEU A 62 10.05 0.66 1.52
CA LEU A 62 10.37 -0.34 2.54
C LEU A 62 9.28 -1.39 2.63
N VAL A 63 8.01 -0.96 2.54
CA VAL A 63 6.85 -1.84 2.65
C VAL A 63 6.72 -2.78 1.44
N PHE A 64 7.23 -2.39 0.28
CA PHE A 64 7.20 -3.23 -0.93
C PHE A 64 8.48 -4.02 -1.19
N ALA A 65 9.52 -3.84 -0.36
CA ALA A 65 10.79 -4.54 -0.49
C ALA A 65 10.90 -5.80 0.39
N GLU A 66 9.90 -6.06 1.23
CA GLU A 66 9.81 -7.27 2.07
C GLU A 66 9.15 -8.47 1.38
#